data_AF-A0A1Q2YMI5-F1
#
_entry.id   AF-A0A1Q2YMI5-F1
#
_cell.length_a   1.000
_cell.length_b   1.000
_cell.length_c   1.000
_cell.angle_alpha   90.00
_cell.angle_beta   90.00
_cell.angle_gamma   90.00
#
_symmetry.space_group_name_H-M   'P 1'
#
loop_
_entity.id
_entity.type
_entity.pdbx_description
1 polymer ?
#
loop_
_entity_poly.entity_id
_entity_poly.type
_entity_poly.pdbx_seq_one_letter_code
_entity_poly.pdbx_strand_id
1 'polypeptide(L)'
;MHPIIQVLAFLLVVLASVCLYFRASSSDKRTLKALNDLKPHVINPVDQTFNWEEKKPYPYRPFKKAPHRMTMGIKKLDPNDIICLENTYLDRVNLRTKLFEETKQYGCHESAIPALKEAYTFVFEFLLKRYPQYFQLSEKGLIHNIITDKFIPYNPDGLSPDEMLKYIACNIEEDILIMLKNPDTEQYDEYVLRAVVSLFPGGFNPIDKINQPLTAIHGPVPGYVEKLQLSMNKFFSRLKPFEFVVLTENPSFISC
;
A
#
# COMPACT_ATOMS: atom_id res chain seq x y z
N MET A 1 -49.02 -22.19 -26.33
CA MET A 1 -48.11 -21.12 -25.85
C MET A 1 -47.34 -20.60 -27.05
N HIS A 2 -47.51 -19.33 -27.38
CA HIS A 2 -47.20 -18.79 -28.71
C HIS A 2 -45.68 -18.63 -28.96
N PRO A 3 -45.14 -19.08 -30.11
CA PRO A 3 -43.72 -18.94 -30.47
C PRO A 3 -43.25 -17.48 -30.52
N ILE A 4 -44.17 -16.54 -30.73
CA ILE A 4 -43.92 -15.10 -30.73
C ILE A 4 -43.42 -14.62 -29.36
N ILE A 5 -43.96 -15.16 -28.25
CA ILE A 5 -43.57 -14.76 -26.89
C ILE A 5 -42.14 -15.21 -26.59
N GLN A 6 -41.74 -16.39 -27.06
CA GLN A 6 -40.38 -16.92 -26.87
C GLN A 6 -39.34 -16.11 -27.67
N VAL A 7 -39.67 -15.70 -28.89
CA VAL A 7 -38.79 -14.85 -29.72
C VAL A 7 -38.62 -13.46 -29.09
N LEU A 8 -39.69 -12.87 -28.58
CA LEU A 8 -39.63 -11.58 -27.89
C LEU A 8 -38.83 -11.64 -26.58
N ALA A 9 -38.98 -12.71 -25.79
CA ALA A 9 -38.19 -12.91 -24.57
C ALA A 9 -36.69 -13.08 -24.88
N PHE A 10 -36.34 -13.84 -25.92
CA PHE A 10 -34.96 -14.00 -26.35
C PHE A 10 -34.35 -12.68 -26.84
N LEU A 11 -35.08 -11.90 -27.64
CA LEU A 11 -34.64 -10.57 -28.08
C LEU A 11 -34.40 -9.61 -26.92
N LEU A 12 -35.26 -9.63 -25.89
CA LEU A 12 -35.08 -8.82 -24.68
C LEU A 12 -33.83 -9.22 -23.88
N VAL A 13 -33.54 -10.51 -23.75
CA VAL A 13 -32.32 -10.99 -23.07
C VAL A 13 -31.07 -10.58 -23.84
N VAL A 14 -31.07 -10.71 -25.17
CA VAL A 14 -29.95 -10.28 -26.02
C VAL A 14 -29.75 -8.77 -25.92
N LEU A 15 -30.83 -7.97 -26.02
CA LEU A 15 -30.77 -6.52 -25.85
C LEU A 15 -30.24 -6.12 -24.46
N ALA A 16 -30.71 -6.77 -23.40
CA ALA A 16 -30.22 -6.52 -22.03
C ALA A 16 -28.73 -6.84 -21.91
N SER A 17 -28.28 -7.97 -22.47
CA SER A 17 -26.88 -8.42 -22.45
C SER A 17 -25.97 -7.45 -23.22
N VAL A 18 -26.43 -7.00 -24.39
CA VAL A 18 -25.75 -6.00 -25.23
C VAL A 18 -25.68 -4.65 -24.51
N CYS A 19 -26.77 -4.20 -23.88
CA CYS A 19 -26.78 -2.97 -23.07
C CYS A 19 -25.85 -3.06 -21.85
N LEU A 20 -25.79 -4.21 -21.18
CA LEU A 20 -24.87 -4.45 -20.06
C LEU A 20 -23.42 -4.42 -20.54
N TYR A 21 -23.12 -5.07 -21.66
CA TYR A 21 -21.78 -5.05 -22.28
C TYR A 21 -21.35 -3.62 -22.66
N PHE A 22 -22.21 -2.84 -23.34
CA PHE A 22 -21.89 -1.47 -23.70
C PHE A 22 -21.77 -0.55 -22.47
N ARG A 23 -22.55 -0.77 -21.40
CA ARG A 23 -22.40 -0.05 -20.13
C ARG A 23 -21.06 -0.37 -19.45
N ALA A 24 -20.69 -1.65 -19.36
CA ALA A 24 -19.42 -2.08 -18.79
C ALA A 24 -18.23 -1.50 -19.59
N SER A 25 -18.23 -1.66 -20.91
CA SER A 25 -17.19 -1.10 -21.79
C SER A 25 -17.10 0.44 -21.72
N SER A 26 -18.24 1.13 -21.60
CA SER A 26 -18.28 2.58 -21.41
C SER A 26 -17.77 3.01 -20.02
N SER A 27 -18.01 2.20 -18.99
CA SER A 27 -17.48 2.40 -17.64
C SER A 27 -15.95 2.24 -17.65
N ASP A 28 -15.44 1.15 -18.22
CA ASP A 28 -14.00 0.88 -18.32
C ASP A 28 -13.27 1.97 -19.09
N LYS A 29 -13.82 2.43 -20.23
CA LYS A 29 -13.24 3.54 -21.01
C LYS A 29 -13.22 4.86 -20.22
N ARG A 30 -14.25 5.13 -19.41
CA ARG A 30 -14.28 6.33 -18.54
C ARG A 30 -13.28 6.22 -17.40
N THR A 31 -13.15 5.05 -16.78
CA THR A 31 -12.15 4.77 -15.74
C THR A 31 -10.73 4.91 -16.30
N LEU A 32 -10.43 4.30 -17.45
CA LEU A 32 -9.14 4.42 -18.15
C LEU A 32 -8.81 5.87 -18.50
N LYS A 33 -9.78 6.64 -19.02
CA LYS A 33 -9.58 8.06 -19.28
C LYS A 33 -9.28 8.83 -18.00
N ALA A 34 -10.05 8.60 -16.93
CA ALA A 34 -9.83 9.25 -15.64
C ALA A 34 -8.46 8.90 -15.04
N LEU A 35 -7.99 7.65 -15.19
CA LEU A 35 -6.66 7.23 -14.77
C LEU A 35 -5.55 7.91 -15.59
N ASN A 36 -5.74 8.05 -16.90
CA ASN A 36 -4.78 8.74 -17.77
C ASN A 36 -4.69 10.25 -17.50
N ASP A 37 -5.76 10.86 -16.98
CA ASP A 37 -5.78 12.27 -16.59
C ASP A 37 -5.12 12.52 -15.22
N LEU A 38 -4.88 11.47 -14.43
CA LEU A 38 -4.14 11.58 -13.16
C LEU A 38 -2.66 11.77 -13.44
N LYS A 39 -2.09 12.83 -12.88
CA LYS A 39 -0.65 13.08 -12.96
C LYS A 39 0.02 12.53 -11.70
N PRO A 40 1.06 11.68 -11.83
CA PRO A 40 1.88 11.30 -10.71
C PRO A 40 2.43 12.54 -10.01
N HIS A 41 2.50 12.50 -8.68
CA HIS A 41 3.17 13.54 -7.93
C HIS A 41 4.67 13.57 -8.26
N VAL A 42 5.24 14.78 -8.31
CA VAL A 42 6.67 14.95 -8.51
C VAL A 42 7.38 14.74 -7.18
N ILE A 43 8.23 13.71 -7.14
CA ILE A 43 9.16 13.50 -6.03
C ILE A 43 10.39 14.36 -6.29
N ASN A 44 10.64 15.32 -5.41
CA ASN A 44 11.74 16.24 -5.48
C ASN A 44 12.93 15.69 -4.69
N PRO A 45 14.16 15.76 -5.22
CA PRO A 45 15.34 15.40 -4.45
C PRO A 45 15.44 16.28 -3.19
N VAL A 46 16.00 15.72 -2.13
CA VAL A 46 16.45 16.52 -0.99
C VAL A 46 17.54 17.49 -1.42
N ASP A 47 17.81 18.49 -0.58
CA ASP A 47 18.95 19.38 -0.79
C ASP A 47 20.26 18.58 -0.89
N GLN A 48 21.22 19.04 -1.69
CA GLN A 48 22.51 18.37 -1.87
C GLN A 48 23.31 18.28 -0.55
N THR A 49 23.06 19.20 0.38
CA THR A 49 23.67 19.23 1.72
C THR A 49 22.92 18.37 2.74
N PHE A 50 21.81 17.72 2.36
CA PHE A 50 21.06 16.86 3.25
C PHE A 50 21.94 15.74 3.80
N ASN A 51 21.98 15.63 5.13
CA ASN A 51 22.66 14.58 5.87
C ASN A 51 21.63 13.77 6.68
N TRP A 52 21.47 12.48 6.36
CA TRP A 52 20.52 11.61 7.08
C TRP A 52 20.91 11.42 8.55
N GLU A 53 22.20 11.47 8.90
CA GLU A 53 22.70 11.29 10.28
C GLU A 53 22.30 12.43 11.22
N GLU A 54 21.97 13.59 10.67
CA GLU A 54 21.53 14.77 11.43
C GLU A 54 20.00 14.86 11.53
N LYS A 55 19.28 14.09 10.70
CA LYS A 55 17.83 14.11 10.66
C LYS A 55 17.26 13.32 11.84
N LYS A 56 16.71 14.06 12.81
CA LYS A 56 16.07 13.45 13.98
C LYS A 56 14.75 12.75 13.62
N PRO A 57 14.42 11.63 14.29
CA PRO A 57 13.18 10.93 14.05
C PRO A 57 11.93 11.75 14.33
N TYR A 58 10.85 11.45 13.61
CA TYR A 58 9.54 12.00 13.95
C TYR A 58 9.15 11.67 15.40
N PRO A 59 8.63 12.65 16.17
CA PRO A 59 8.32 12.43 17.58
C PRO A 59 7.26 11.33 17.76
N TYR A 60 7.60 10.30 18.52
CA TYR A 60 6.61 9.32 18.98
C TYR A 60 5.54 10.03 19.83
N ARG A 61 4.27 9.85 19.46
CA ARG A 61 3.13 10.40 20.20
C ARG A 61 2.42 9.27 20.96
N PRO A 62 2.64 9.15 22.29
CA PRO A 62 1.97 8.12 23.07
C PRO A 62 0.46 8.38 23.17
N PHE A 63 -0.31 7.31 23.33
CA PHE A 63 -1.74 7.38 23.57
C PHE A 63 -2.06 8.20 24.83
N LYS A 64 -2.99 9.15 24.72
CA LYS A 64 -3.46 9.97 25.86
C LYS A 64 -4.55 9.22 26.63
N LYS A 65 -4.49 9.25 27.97
CA LYS A 65 -5.49 8.63 28.88
C LYS A 65 -6.85 9.37 28.98
N ALA A 66 -7.08 10.41 28.18
CA ALA A 66 -8.29 11.23 28.21
C ALA A 66 -9.46 10.56 27.46
N PRO A 67 -10.73 11.00 27.62
CA PRO A 67 -11.85 10.51 26.83
C PRO A 67 -11.54 10.66 25.34
N HIS A 68 -11.26 9.53 24.68
CA HIS A 68 -10.82 9.54 23.30
C HIS A 68 -12.03 9.66 22.37
N ARG A 69 -12.05 10.73 21.55
CA ARG A 69 -12.98 10.85 20.44
C ARG A 69 -12.45 10.00 19.30
N MET A 70 -13.03 8.81 19.12
CA MET A 70 -12.73 7.97 17.96
C MET A 70 -13.15 8.70 16.68
N THR A 71 -12.15 9.17 15.95
CA THR A 71 -12.28 9.72 14.61
C THR A 71 -11.19 9.09 13.74
N MET A 72 -11.37 9.11 12.42
CA MET A 72 -10.40 8.54 11.49
C MET A 72 -9.01 9.18 11.59
N GLY A 73 -8.92 10.45 11.99
CA GLY A 73 -7.65 11.14 12.17
C GLY A 73 -6.81 11.20 10.89
N ILE A 74 -7.41 11.29 9.70
CA ILE A 74 -6.69 11.27 8.43
C ILE A 74 -6.37 12.71 7.99
N LYS A 75 -5.12 12.95 7.58
CA LYS A 75 -4.69 14.15 6.86
C LYS A 75 -3.99 13.78 5.55
N LYS A 76 -3.93 14.72 4.60
CA LYS A 76 -3.10 14.55 3.41
C LYS A 76 -1.62 14.50 3.81
N LEU A 77 -0.87 13.63 3.15
CA LEU A 77 0.58 13.51 3.26
C LEU A 77 1.22 14.19 2.05
N ASP A 78 2.32 14.91 2.25
CA ASP A 78 3.15 15.36 1.13
C ASP A 78 3.80 14.12 0.51
N PRO A 79 3.68 13.89 -0.80
CA PRO A 79 4.33 12.77 -1.47
C PRO A 79 5.83 12.67 -1.20
N ASN A 80 6.51 13.78 -0.91
CA ASN A 80 7.96 13.82 -0.60
C ASN A 80 8.32 13.30 0.80
N ASP A 81 7.31 13.07 1.65
CA ASP A 81 7.43 12.65 3.05
C ASP A 81 6.94 11.20 3.26
N ILE A 82 6.75 10.43 2.18
CA ILE A 82 6.27 9.04 2.24
C ILE A 82 7.30 8.12 2.91
N ILE A 83 8.57 8.21 2.49
CA ILE A 83 9.69 7.45 3.08
C ILE A 83 10.72 8.46 3.57
N CYS A 84 11.05 8.40 4.85
CA CYS A 84 11.96 9.34 5.49
C CYS A 84 13.28 8.67 5.88
N LEU A 85 14.40 9.24 5.45
CA LEU A 85 15.71 8.87 5.99
C LEU A 85 16.01 9.70 7.22
N GLU A 86 16.25 9.00 8.32
CA GLU A 86 16.54 9.58 9.63
C GLU A 86 17.81 8.95 10.19
N ASN A 87 18.36 9.52 11.26
CA ASN A 87 19.61 9.06 11.86
C ASN A 87 19.55 7.65 12.47
N THR A 88 18.36 7.04 12.50
CA THR A 88 18.14 5.65 12.89
C THR A 88 18.22 4.67 11.73
N TYR A 89 18.29 5.15 10.49
CA TYR A 89 18.14 4.33 9.28
C TYR A 89 19.02 3.09 9.26
N LEU A 90 20.34 3.28 9.41
CA LEU A 90 21.31 2.17 9.30
C LEU A 90 21.05 1.08 10.36
N ASP A 91 20.83 1.49 11.61
CA ASP A 91 20.53 0.57 12.70
C ASP A 91 19.19 -0.16 12.46
N ARG A 92 18.17 0.58 12.00
CA ARG A 92 16.84 0.03 11.71
C ARG A 92 16.87 -0.98 10.59
N VAL A 93 17.46 -0.67 9.43
CA VAL A 93 17.47 -1.60 8.30
C VAL A 93 18.33 -2.84 8.56
N ASN A 94 19.39 -2.72 9.35
CA ASN A 94 20.18 -3.87 9.81
C ASN A 94 19.37 -4.77 10.76
N LEU A 95 18.66 -4.17 11.72
CA LEU A 95 17.75 -4.91 12.59
C LEU A 95 16.61 -5.57 11.81
N ARG A 96 16.02 -4.86 10.84
CA ARG A 96 14.98 -5.40 9.95
C ARG A 96 15.49 -6.58 9.13
N THR A 97 16.71 -6.49 8.61
CA THR A 97 17.35 -7.62 7.89
C THR A 97 17.42 -8.86 8.77
N LYS A 98 17.86 -8.70 10.04
CA LYS A 98 17.91 -9.80 11.00
C LYS A 98 16.52 -10.36 11.31
N LEU A 99 15.56 -9.48 11.62
CA LEU A 99 14.20 -9.88 11.99
C LEU A 99 13.46 -10.57 10.84
N PHE A 100 13.67 -10.14 9.59
CA PHE A 100 13.06 -10.75 8.41
C PHE A 100 13.37 -12.26 8.34
N GLU A 101 14.62 -12.63 8.61
CA GLU A 101 15.07 -14.04 8.61
C GLU A 101 14.58 -14.81 9.84
N GLU A 102 14.56 -14.17 11.01
CA GLU A 102 14.24 -14.82 12.29
C GLU A 102 12.74 -15.01 12.53
N THR A 103 11.91 -14.01 12.22
CA THR A 103 10.50 -13.99 12.61
C THR A 103 9.55 -14.43 11.51
N LYS A 104 9.96 -14.31 10.24
CA LYS A 104 9.14 -14.58 9.06
C LYS A 104 7.76 -13.89 9.10
N GLN A 105 7.72 -12.66 9.63
CA GLN A 105 6.50 -11.83 9.72
C GLN A 105 6.17 -11.12 8.39
N TYR A 106 6.13 -11.89 7.31
CA TYR A 106 5.80 -11.42 5.96
C TYR A 106 5.00 -12.48 5.19
N GLY A 107 4.25 -12.05 4.18
CA GLY A 107 3.53 -12.96 3.28
C GLY A 107 2.87 -12.24 2.13
N CYS A 108 2.65 -12.94 1.02
CA CYS A 108 1.99 -12.41 -0.16
C CYS A 108 1.05 -13.47 -0.76
N HIS A 109 -0.22 -13.13 -0.88
CA HIS A 109 -1.19 -13.89 -1.67
C HIS A 109 -0.90 -13.71 -3.16
N GLU A 110 -1.17 -14.73 -3.98
CA GLU A 110 -0.89 -14.70 -5.43
C GLU A 110 -1.57 -13.51 -6.15
N SER A 111 -2.79 -13.17 -5.73
CA SER A 111 -3.55 -12.04 -6.28
C SER A 111 -2.90 -10.68 -6.03
N ALA A 112 -1.97 -10.57 -5.07
CA ALA A 112 -1.27 -9.33 -4.74
C ALA A 112 0.09 -9.20 -5.42
N ILE A 113 0.57 -10.20 -6.16
CA ILE A 113 1.87 -10.13 -6.85
C ILE A 113 1.99 -8.90 -7.76
N PRO A 114 0.98 -8.54 -8.59
CA PRO A 114 1.06 -7.33 -9.41
C PRO A 114 1.17 -6.04 -8.58
N ALA A 115 0.39 -5.94 -7.50
CA ALA A 115 0.43 -4.78 -6.60
C ALA A 115 1.73 -4.70 -5.80
N LEU A 116 2.32 -5.85 -5.44
CA LEU A 116 3.64 -5.92 -4.80
C LEU A 116 4.75 -5.45 -5.74
N LYS A 117 4.69 -5.79 -7.03
CA LYS A 117 5.62 -5.26 -8.04
C LYS A 117 5.48 -3.75 -8.21
N GLU A 118 4.25 -3.22 -8.17
CA GLU A 118 3.99 -1.78 -8.20
C GLU A 118 4.59 -1.09 -6.97
N ALA A 119 4.33 -1.62 -5.77
CA ALA A 119 4.88 -1.10 -4.52
C ALA A 119 6.43 -1.14 -4.50
N TYR A 120 7.03 -2.25 -4.95
CA TYR A 120 8.48 -2.40 -5.08
C TYR A 120 9.06 -1.30 -5.98
N THR A 121 8.54 -1.18 -7.21
CA THR A 121 8.98 -0.18 -8.17
C THR A 121 8.84 1.22 -7.59
N PHE A 122 7.69 1.52 -6.99
CA PHE A 122 7.43 2.81 -6.35
C PHE A 122 8.44 3.15 -5.26
N VAL A 123 8.70 2.22 -4.32
CA VAL A 123 9.66 2.41 -3.23
C VAL A 123 11.05 2.74 -3.77
N PHE A 124 11.55 1.96 -4.71
CA PHE A 124 12.92 2.12 -5.19
C PHE A 124 13.09 3.30 -6.15
N GLU A 125 12.08 3.61 -6.98
CA GLU A 125 12.07 4.88 -7.72
C GLU A 125 11.99 6.09 -6.79
N PHE A 126 11.22 6.00 -5.71
CA PHE A 126 11.14 7.06 -4.71
C PHE A 126 12.52 7.29 -4.09
N LEU A 127 13.22 6.25 -3.65
CA LEU A 127 14.55 6.38 -3.05
C LEU A 127 15.57 6.98 -4.03
N LEU A 128 15.58 6.54 -5.29
CA LEU A 128 16.44 7.10 -6.35
C LEU A 128 16.18 8.59 -6.60
N LYS A 129 14.89 9.00 -6.62
CA LYS A 129 14.49 10.40 -6.89
C LYS A 129 14.68 11.30 -5.67
N ARG A 130 14.31 10.82 -4.48
CA ARG A 130 14.27 11.59 -3.23
C ARG A 130 15.66 11.73 -2.61
N TYR A 131 16.47 10.68 -2.64
CA TYR A 131 17.78 10.61 -1.98
C TYR A 131 18.90 10.17 -2.94
N PRO A 132 19.11 10.91 -4.06
CA PRO A 132 20.04 10.50 -5.11
C PRO A 132 21.51 10.43 -4.65
N GLN A 133 21.87 11.10 -3.56
CA GLN A 133 23.21 11.00 -2.98
C GLN A 133 23.48 9.66 -2.27
N TYR A 134 22.43 8.91 -1.93
CA TYR A 134 22.54 7.64 -1.18
C TYR A 134 22.06 6.43 -1.97
N PHE A 135 21.18 6.62 -2.96
CA PHE A 135 20.67 5.56 -3.81
C PHE A 135 20.99 5.90 -5.27
N GLN A 136 21.78 5.04 -5.91
CA GLN A 136 22.27 5.29 -7.27
C GLN A 136 22.04 4.09 -8.17
N LEU A 137 21.45 4.32 -9.35
CA LEU A 137 21.26 3.27 -10.34
C LEU A 137 22.57 3.05 -11.12
N SER A 138 23.09 1.83 -11.07
CA SER A 138 24.24 1.40 -11.85
C SER A 138 23.86 0.98 -13.27
N GLU A 139 24.86 0.96 -14.16
CA GLU A 139 24.69 0.49 -15.55
C GLU A 139 24.20 -0.97 -15.65
N LYS A 140 24.40 -1.77 -14.59
CA LYS A 140 23.99 -3.18 -14.52
C LYS A 140 22.52 -3.36 -14.12
N GLY A 141 21.75 -2.28 -13.97
CA GLY A 141 20.36 -2.35 -13.52
C GLY A 141 20.21 -2.68 -12.03
N LEU A 142 21.23 -2.38 -11.23
CA LEU A 142 21.21 -2.50 -9.77
C LEU A 142 21.24 -1.12 -9.13
N ILE A 143 20.44 -0.91 -8.10
CA ILE A 143 20.52 0.26 -7.23
C ILE A 143 21.55 -0.02 -6.14
N HIS A 144 22.56 0.84 -6.04
CA HIS A 144 23.50 0.84 -4.93
C HIS A 144 22.95 1.71 -3.81
N ASN A 145 22.71 1.09 -2.65
CA ASN A 145 22.45 1.79 -1.40
C ASN A 145 23.80 2.07 -0.74
N ILE A 146 24.30 3.30 -0.89
CA ILE A 146 25.61 3.74 -0.41
C ILE A 146 25.70 3.67 1.11
N ILE A 147 24.60 3.86 1.84
CA ILE A 147 24.59 3.84 3.30
C ILE A 147 24.89 2.43 3.84
N THR A 148 24.37 1.40 3.17
CA THR A 148 24.56 -0.01 3.59
C THR A 148 25.59 -0.77 2.78
N ASP A 149 26.12 -0.15 1.72
CA ASP A 149 26.96 -0.76 0.69
C ASP A 149 26.38 -2.04 0.05
N LYS A 150 25.06 -2.06 -0.14
CA LYS A 150 24.32 -3.19 -0.73
C LYS A 150 23.72 -2.83 -2.08
N PHE A 151 23.46 -3.87 -2.88
CA PHE A 151 22.85 -3.75 -4.20
C PHE A 151 21.47 -4.36 -4.23
N ILE A 152 20.55 -3.69 -4.93
CA ILE A 152 19.15 -4.05 -5.05
C ILE A 152 18.79 -4.11 -6.55
N PRO A 153 18.09 -5.13 -7.04
CA PRO A 153 17.59 -5.14 -8.41
C PRO A 153 16.65 -3.96 -8.68
N TYR A 154 16.91 -3.19 -9.73
CA TYR A 154 16.02 -2.08 -10.11
C TYR A 154 14.65 -2.57 -10.59
N ASN A 155 14.66 -3.60 -11.45
CA ASN A 155 13.43 -4.22 -11.96
C ASN A 155 13.05 -5.42 -11.08
N PRO A 156 11.79 -5.50 -10.57
CA PRO A 156 11.31 -6.67 -9.83
C PRO A 156 11.06 -7.91 -10.69
N ASP A 157 11.16 -7.83 -12.03
CA ASP A 157 10.98 -8.99 -12.90
C ASP A 157 12.01 -10.09 -12.63
N GLY A 158 11.51 -11.31 -12.40
CA GLY A 158 12.33 -12.46 -12.02
C GLY A 158 12.50 -12.64 -10.50
N LEU A 159 12.09 -11.64 -9.69
CA LEU A 159 12.06 -11.79 -8.24
C LEU A 159 10.81 -12.54 -7.78
N SER A 160 10.98 -13.41 -6.80
CA SER A 160 9.88 -13.98 -6.03
C SER A 160 9.22 -12.93 -5.12
N PRO A 161 7.97 -13.16 -4.67
CA PRO A 161 7.30 -12.27 -3.71
C PRO A 161 8.11 -12.07 -2.42
N ASP A 162 8.72 -13.13 -1.91
CA ASP A 162 9.54 -13.10 -0.70
C ASP A 162 10.80 -12.23 -0.89
N GLU A 163 11.46 -12.32 -2.05
CA GLU A 163 12.59 -11.46 -2.38
C GLU A 163 12.18 -9.98 -2.47
N MET A 164 11.05 -9.68 -3.11
CA MET A 164 10.53 -8.31 -3.17
C MET A 164 10.24 -7.74 -1.78
N LEU A 165 9.56 -8.51 -0.92
CA LEU A 165 9.28 -8.12 0.47
C LEU A 165 10.58 -7.93 1.27
N LYS A 166 11.58 -8.80 1.07
CA LYS A 166 12.89 -8.70 1.71
C LYS A 166 13.61 -7.42 1.32
N TYR A 167 13.72 -7.13 0.02
CA TYR A 167 14.40 -5.93 -0.44
C TYR A 167 13.74 -4.66 0.09
N ILE A 168 12.40 -4.58 0.06
CA ILE A 168 11.66 -3.48 0.67
C ILE A 168 12.03 -3.38 2.16
N ALA A 169 11.82 -4.45 2.93
CA ALA A 169 12.01 -4.44 4.38
C ALA A 169 13.44 -4.10 4.81
N CYS A 170 14.45 -4.45 4.01
CA CYS A 170 15.85 -4.21 4.33
C CYS A 170 16.37 -2.86 3.82
N ASN A 171 15.53 -2.00 3.21
CA ASN A 171 15.96 -0.72 2.65
C ASN A 171 15.10 0.49 3.04
N ILE A 172 13.96 0.27 3.68
CA ILE A 172 13.13 1.33 4.29
C ILE A 172 12.85 0.99 5.76
N GLU A 173 12.48 1.99 6.57
CA GLU A 173 12.19 1.78 7.99
C GLU A 173 10.74 1.35 8.23
N GLU A 174 9.86 1.69 7.29
CA GLU A 174 8.42 1.50 7.32
C GLU A 174 8.02 0.04 7.06
N ASP A 175 6.93 -0.38 7.68
CA ASP A 175 6.24 -1.64 7.39
C ASP A 175 5.23 -1.42 6.25
N ILE A 176 5.08 -2.41 5.35
CA ILE A 176 4.17 -2.31 4.20
C ILE A 176 3.04 -3.33 4.33
N LEU A 177 1.81 -2.85 4.15
CA LEU A 177 0.60 -3.65 4.05
C LEU A 177 -0.09 -3.32 2.72
N ILE A 178 -0.25 -4.32 1.86
CA ILE A 178 -0.95 -4.18 0.58
C ILE A 178 -2.34 -4.75 0.72
N MET A 179 -3.33 -3.89 0.56
CA MET A 179 -4.73 -4.27 0.61
C MET A 179 -5.38 -4.17 -0.77
N LEU A 180 -6.12 -5.20 -1.14
CA LEU A 180 -6.85 -5.24 -2.41
C LEU A 180 -8.34 -5.40 -2.14
N LYS A 181 -9.16 -4.70 -2.91
CA LYS A 181 -10.59 -5.05 -3.01
C LYS A 181 -10.67 -6.39 -3.72
N ASN A 182 -11.25 -7.41 -3.09
CA ASN A 182 -11.39 -8.72 -3.73
C ASN A 182 -12.56 -8.68 -4.72
N PRO A 183 -12.35 -8.84 -6.04
CA PRO A 183 -13.45 -8.95 -6.99
C PRO A 183 -13.98 -10.39 -7.14
N ASP A 184 -13.19 -11.39 -6.71
CA ASP A 184 -13.40 -12.81 -7.07
C ASP A 184 -14.29 -13.56 -6.08
N THR A 185 -14.38 -13.07 -4.84
CA THR A 185 -15.34 -13.57 -3.86
C THR A 185 -16.42 -12.51 -3.69
N GLU A 186 -17.69 -12.84 -3.89
CA GLU A 186 -18.82 -12.02 -3.41
C GLU A 186 -18.79 -11.79 -1.87
N GLN A 187 -17.82 -12.42 -1.21
CA GLN A 187 -17.44 -12.20 0.17
C GLN A 187 -16.70 -10.85 0.34
N TYR A 188 -17.38 -9.94 1.02
CA TYR A 188 -16.91 -8.64 1.51
C TYR A 188 -16.76 -7.53 0.45
N ASP A 189 -17.62 -6.50 0.52
CA ASP A 189 -17.43 -5.21 -0.17
C ASP A 189 -16.38 -4.34 0.57
N GLU A 190 -15.24 -4.94 0.92
CA GLU A 190 -14.17 -4.34 1.72
C GLU A 190 -12.78 -4.65 1.14
N TYR A 191 -11.80 -3.84 1.54
CA TYR A 191 -10.39 -4.13 1.27
C TYR A 191 -9.92 -5.29 2.16
N VAL A 192 -9.15 -6.20 1.58
CA VAL A 192 -8.59 -7.39 2.24
C VAL A 192 -7.07 -7.26 2.24
N LEU A 193 -6.42 -7.55 3.37
CA LEU A 193 -4.96 -7.58 3.44
C LEU A 193 -4.44 -8.76 2.63
N ARG A 194 -3.65 -8.52 1.58
CA ARG A 194 -3.18 -9.57 0.66
C ARG A 194 -1.67 -9.71 0.60
N ALA A 195 -0.91 -8.68 0.90
CA ALA A 195 0.52 -8.83 1.17
C ALA A 195 0.93 -7.97 2.35
N VAL A 196 1.94 -8.41 3.09
CA VAL A 196 2.46 -7.72 4.26
C VAL A 196 3.92 -8.04 4.46
N VAL A 197 4.68 -7.03 4.89
CA VAL A 197 5.91 -7.23 5.66
C VAL A 197 5.87 -6.25 6.82
N SER A 198 5.80 -6.78 8.04
CA SER A 198 5.77 -5.95 9.24
C SER A 198 6.66 -6.54 10.32
N LEU A 199 7.75 -5.81 10.61
CA LEU A 199 8.82 -6.24 11.51
C LEU A 199 8.80 -5.49 12.85
N PHE A 200 7.97 -4.44 12.96
CA PHE A 200 7.71 -3.74 14.21
C PHE A 200 6.21 -3.56 14.45
N PRO A 201 5.41 -4.64 14.46
CA PRO A 201 3.97 -4.51 14.57
C PRO A 201 3.53 -3.98 15.93
N GLY A 202 2.57 -3.05 15.92
CA GLY A 202 1.95 -2.51 17.13
C GLY A 202 0.94 -3.47 17.77
N GLY A 203 1.40 -4.49 18.48
CA GLY A 203 0.55 -5.33 19.35
C GLY A 203 -0.27 -6.41 18.63
N PHE A 204 0.10 -6.81 17.41
CA PHE A 204 -0.50 -7.95 16.70
C PHE A 204 0.55 -8.69 15.87
N ASN A 205 0.24 -9.91 15.43
CA ASN A 205 1.03 -10.63 14.44
C ASN A 205 0.43 -10.38 13.04
N PRO A 206 1.16 -9.78 12.09
CA PRO A 206 0.64 -9.45 10.76
C PRO A 206 0.21 -10.68 9.95
N ILE A 207 0.83 -11.83 10.17
CA ILE A 207 0.50 -13.09 9.49
C ILE A 207 -0.93 -13.51 9.81
N ASP A 208 -1.35 -13.38 11.07
CA ASP A 208 -2.70 -13.75 11.51
C ASP A 208 -3.80 -12.87 10.88
N LYS A 209 -3.38 -11.77 10.23
CA LYS A 209 -4.26 -10.78 9.59
C LYS A 209 -4.27 -10.91 8.07
N ILE A 210 -3.39 -11.72 7.47
CA ILE A 210 -3.41 -11.92 6.02
C ILE A 210 -4.73 -12.57 5.59
N ASN A 211 -5.22 -12.18 4.42
CA ASN A 211 -6.50 -12.60 3.85
C ASN A 211 -7.74 -12.22 4.68
N GLN A 212 -7.60 -11.35 5.69
CA GLN A 212 -8.73 -10.84 6.47
C GLN A 212 -9.23 -9.51 5.89
N PRO A 213 -10.56 -9.26 5.87
CA PRO A 213 -11.12 -7.96 5.50
C PRO A 213 -10.82 -6.91 6.57
N LEU A 214 -10.85 -5.64 6.17
CA LEU A 214 -10.54 -4.49 7.01
C LEU A 214 -11.29 -4.51 8.35
N THR A 215 -12.58 -4.87 8.34
CA THR A 215 -13.36 -5.01 9.57
C THR A 215 -12.84 -6.09 10.51
N ALA A 216 -12.46 -7.25 9.99
CA ALA A 216 -11.96 -8.37 10.81
C ALA A 216 -10.58 -8.05 11.40
N ILE A 217 -9.71 -7.35 10.66
CA ILE A 217 -8.42 -6.88 11.16
C ILE A 217 -8.61 -5.99 12.39
N HIS A 218 -9.60 -5.09 12.33
CA HIS A 218 -9.93 -4.13 13.40
C HIS A 218 -10.87 -4.67 14.49
N GLY A 219 -11.34 -5.92 14.40
CA GLY A 219 -12.27 -6.52 15.38
C GLY A 219 -11.86 -6.35 16.87
N PRO A 220 -10.56 -6.42 17.23
CA PRO A 220 -10.12 -6.19 18.61
C PRO A 220 -10.23 -4.74 19.11
N VAL A 221 -10.45 -3.76 18.23
CA VAL A 221 -10.48 -2.33 18.58
C VAL A 221 -11.85 -1.99 19.19
N PRO A 222 -11.91 -1.59 20.49
CA PRO A 222 -13.19 -1.33 21.15
C PRO A 222 -13.97 -0.20 20.47
N GLY A 223 -15.20 -0.49 20.06
CA GLY A 223 -16.08 0.50 19.44
C GLY A 223 -15.82 0.77 17.96
N TYR A 224 -14.94 0.00 17.29
CA TYR A 224 -14.64 0.16 15.86
C TYR A 224 -15.88 -0.02 14.99
N VAL A 225 -16.62 -1.10 15.20
CA VAL A 225 -17.81 -1.44 14.39
C VAL A 225 -18.85 -0.33 14.48
N GLU A 226 -19.11 0.16 15.70
CA GLU A 226 -20.16 1.14 15.96
C GLU A 226 -19.76 2.56 15.53
N LYS A 227 -18.46 2.90 15.55
CA LYS A 227 -18.00 4.31 15.39
C LYS A 227 -17.13 4.58 14.18
N LEU A 228 -16.42 3.60 13.62
CA LEU A 228 -15.38 3.81 12.61
C LEU A 228 -15.55 2.98 11.33
N GLN A 229 -16.13 1.78 11.40
CA GLN A 229 -16.21 0.86 10.25
C GLN A 229 -16.79 1.52 9.00
N LEU A 230 -17.95 2.18 9.12
CA LEU A 230 -18.61 2.81 7.98
C LEU A 230 -17.76 3.91 7.35
N SER A 231 -17.12 4.76 8.16
CA SER A 231 -16.24 5.81 7.66
C SER A 231 -14.97 5.26 7.04
N MET A 232 -14.41 4.19 7.62
CA MET A 232 -13.20 3.52 7.14
C MET A 232 -13.44 2.89 5.77
N ASN A 233 -14.49 2.09 5.62
CA ASN A 233 -14.84 1.46 4.34
C ASN A 233 -15.16 2.50 3.25
N LYS A 234 -15.86 3.59 3.61
CA LYS A 234 -16.11 4.70 2.69
C LYS A 234 -14.85 5.46 2.30
N PHE A 235 -13.88 5.56 3.20
CA PHE A 235 -12.61 6.22 2.90
C PHE A 235 -11.82 5.40 1.88
N PHE A 236 -11.58 4.11 2.16
CA PHE A 236 -10.85 3.21 1.27
C PHE A 236 -11.48 3.11 -0.13
N SER A 237 -12.82 3.00 -0.21
CA SER A 237 -13.53 2.95 -1.50
C SER A 237 -13.47 4.24 -2.33
N ARG A 238 -13.05 5.37 -1.75
CA ARG A 238 -12.95 6.67 -2.43
C ARG A 238 -11.51 7.09 -2.71
N LEU A 239 -10.52 6.40 -2.13
CA LEU A 239 -9.12 6.73 -2.30
C LEU A 239 -8.75 6.61 -3.79
N LYS A 240 -8.10 7.65 -4.32
CA LYS A 240 -7.69 7.69 -5.73
C LYS A 240 -6.19 7.44 -5.87
N PRO A 241 -5.73 6.97 -7.03
CA PRO A 241 -4.30 6.89 -7.30
C PRO A 241 -3.63 8.25 -7.09
N PHE A 242 -2.42 8.22 -6.54
CA PHE A 242 -1.63 9.38 -6.15
C PHE A 242 -2.24 10.23 -5.01
N GLU A 243 -3.27 9.77 -4.30
CA GLU A 243 -3.69 10.40 -3.04
C GLU A 243 -2.97 9.76 -1.85
N PHE A 244 -2.03 10.49 -1.25
CA PHE A 244 -1.30 10.04 -0.06
C PHE A 244 -1.89 10.65 1.21
N VAL A 245 -2.05 9.81 2.22
CA VAL A 245 -2.62 10.22 3.51
C VAL A 245 -1.78 9.70 4.67
N VAL A 246 -1.97 10.29 5.85
CA VAL A 246 -1.33 9.84 7.08
C VAL A 246 -2.24 10.09 8.27
N LEU A 247 -2.07 9.29 9.34
CA LEU A 247 -2.82 9.46 10.58
C LEU A 247 -2.25 10.60 11.43
N THR A 248 -3.12 11.44 12.00
CA THR A 248 -2.76 12.61 12.82
C THR A 248 -2.35 12.23 14.24
N GLU A 249 -2.77 11.07 14.73
CA GLU A 249 -2.62 10.68 16.15
C GLU A 249 -1.82 9.39 16.38
N ASN A 250 -1.33 8.73 15.31
CA ASN A 250 -0.53 7.53 15.45
C ASN A 250 0.63 7.51 14.44
N PRO A 251 1.84 7.95 14.83
CA PRO A 251 3.01 7.86 13.94
C PRO A 251 3.48 6.42 13.72
N SER A 252 2.92 5.42 14.43
CA SER A 252 3.30 4.00 14.26
C SER A 252 2.68 3.33 13.04
N PHE A 253 1.73 3.98 12.36
CA PHE A 253 1.14 3.49 11.12
C PHE A 253 1.05 4.63 10.11
N ILE A 254 2.12 4.82 9.33
CA ILE A 254 2.01 5.55 8.07
C ILE A 254 1.36 4.57 7.10
N SER A 255 0.05 4.67 6.95
CA SER A 255 -0.67 4.04 5.83
C SER A 255 -0.29 4.81 4.57
N CYS A 256 0.75 4.36 3.87
CA CYS A 256 0.99 4.75 2.48
C CYS A 256 -0.07 4.10 1.57
#